data_AF-A0A814XKQ2-F1
#
_entry.id   AF-A0A814XKQ2-F1
#
_cell.length_a   1.000
_cell.length_b   1.000
_cell.length_c   1.000
_cell.angle_alpha   90.00
_cell.angle_beta   90.00
_cell.angle_gamma   90.00
#
_symmetry.space_group_name_H-M   'P 1'
#
loop_
_entity.id
_entity.type
_entity.pdbx_description
1 polymer ?
#
loop_
_entity_poly.entity_id
_entity_poly.type
_entity_poly.pdbx_seq_one_letter_code
_entity_poly.pdbx_strand_id
1 'polypeptide(L)'
;MSLLTLPTEIVYRILDHLSIYSTLISLRRVCKRLHTITDTYDRYELDLSSIPESKIKLIASIIRPENIISLILTQNTSRKTIFDLFFLHFKIREFPQLRSLTLSGVTANDFNRILQALAACRLSSLSIHIC
;
A
#
# COMPACT_ATOMS: atom_id res chain seq x y z
N MET A 1 9.64 5.95 29.46
CA MET A 1 8.47 5.13 29.03
C MET A 1 8.90 4.28 27.84
N SER A 2 8.45 3.03 27.76
CA SER A 2 8.83 2.11 26.68
C SER A 2 7.70 1.99 25.65
N LEU A 3 8.04 1.95 24.36
CA LEU A 3 7.07 1.64 23.29
C LEU A 3 6.37 0.29 23.51
N LEU A 4 7.01 -0.61 24.27
CA LEU A 4 6.51 -1.95 24.57
C LEU A 4 5.34 -1.97 25.58
N THR A 5 5.16 -0.89 26.36
CA THR A 5 4.12 -0.81 27.39
C THR A 5 2.90 0.00 26.94
N LEU A 6 2.91 0.54 25.72
CA LEU A 6 1.77 1.31 25.20
C LEU A 6 0.58 0.41 24.86
N PRO A 7 -0.67 0.91 24.91
CA PRO A 7 -1.80 0.22 24.30
C PRO A 7 -1.62 0.06 22.79
N THR A 8 -2.17 -1.01 22.22
CA THR A 8 -2.05 -1.32 20.79
C THR A 8 -2.59 -0.18 19.92
N GLU A 9 -3.67 0.46 20.36
CA GLU A 9 -4.33 1.58 19.68
C GLU A 9 -3.40 2.78 19.56
N ILE A 10 -2.58 3.04 20.58
CA ILE A 10 -1.58 4.11 20.55
C ILE A 10 -0.46 3.74 19.58
N VAL A 11 -0.04 2.47 19.54
CA VAL A 11 0.94 2.02 18.54
C VAL A 11 0.38 2.18 17.13
N TYR A 12 -0.88 1.82 16.89
CA TYR A 12 -1.52 2.04 15.59
C TYR A 12 -1.54 3.52 15.19
N ARG A 13 -1.80 4.45 16.11
CA ARG A 13 -1.69 5.89 15.83
C ARG A 13 -0.29 6.32 15.44
N ILE A 14 0.74 5.67 15.99
CA ILE A 14 2.12 5.89 15.54
C ILE A 14 2.32 5.35 14.12
N LEU A 15 1.77 4.16 13.82
CA LEU A 15 1.86 3.57 12.48
C LEU A 15 1.16 4.39 11.40
N ASP A 16 0.06 5.09 11.74
CA ASP A 16 -0.65 6.01 10.83
C ASP A 16 0.29 7.13 10.30
N HIS A 17 1.42 7.40 10.97
CA HIS A 17 2.41 8.41 10.57
C HIS A 17 3.69 7.83 9.95
N LEU A 18 3.76 6.51 9.75
CA LEU A 18 4.93 5.85 9.19
C LEU A 18 4.65 5.34 7.78
N SER A 19 5.67 5.42 6.91
CA SER A 19 5.59 4.76 5.61
C SER A 19 5.43 3.25 5.77
N ILE A 20 4.74 2.64 4.82
CA ILE A 20 4.59 1.19 4.73
C ILE A 20 5.94 0.45 4.76
N TYR A 21 6.97 1.04 4.13
CA TYR A 21 8.32 0.50 4.15
C TYR A 21 8.92 0.51 5.57
N SER A 22 8.85 1.65 6.26
CA SER A 22 9.34 1.77 7.64
C SER A 22 8.63 0.78 8.58
N THR A 23 7.33 0.62 8.42
CA THR A 23 6.53 -0.28 9.26
C THR A 23 6.87 -1.75 9.01
N LEU A 24 6.85 -2.21 7.75
CA LEU A 24 7.01 -3.62 7.41
C LEU A 24 8.47 -4.10 7.42
N ILE A 25 9.43 -3.22 7.11
CA ILE A 25 10.85 -3.61 6.96
C ILE A 25 11.65 -3.29 8.21
N SER A 26 11.39 -2.15 8.87
CA SER A 26 12.13 -1.75 10.05
C SER A 26 11.41 -2.17 11.33
N LEU A 27 10.22 -1.63 11.58
CA LEU A 27 9.52 -1.76 12.86
C LEU A 27 9.15 -3.22 13.18
N ARG A 28 8.62 -3.93 12.19
CA ARG A 28 8.23 -5.36 12.30
C ARG A 28 9.36 -6.27 12.78
N ARG A 29 10.62 -5.91 12.53
CA ARG A 29 11.80 -6.73 12.87
C ARG A 29 12.39 -6.44 14.24
N VAL A 30 11.89 -5.44 14.95
CA VAL A 30 12.44 -5.02 16.25
C VAL A 30 12.11 -6.01 17.36
N CYS A 31 10.84 -6.41 17.49
CA CYS A 31 10.43 -7.40 18.50
C CYS A 31 9.13 -8.12 18.12
N LYS A 32 8.85 -9.24 18.81
CA LYS A 32 7.65 -10.06 18.58
C LYS A 32 6.34 -9.26 18.71
N ARG A 33 6.25 -8.37 19.69
CA ARG A 33 5.05 -7.55 19.89
C ARG A 33 4.78 -6.64 18.69
N LEU A 34 5.81 -5.93 18.21
CA LEU A 34 5.66 -5.05 17.03
C LEU A 34 5.37 -5.87 15.78
N HIS A 35 5.95 -7.06 15.65
CA HIS A 35 5.61 -7.98 14.57
C HIS A 35 4.12 -8.31 14.54
N THR A 36 3.56 -8.75 15.68
CA THR A 36 2.13 -9.06 15.80
C THR A 36 1.25 -7.84 15.53
N ILE A 37 1.62 -6.67 16.05
CA ILE A 37 0.89 -5.41 15.81
C ILE A 37 0.87 -5.08 14.31
N THR A 38 2.00 -5.21 13.60
CA THR A 38 2.05 -4.93 12.16
C THR A 38 1.26 -5.93 11.33
N ASP A 39 1.07 -7.16 11.81
CA ASP A 39 0.25 -8.17 11.12
C ASP A 39 -1.25 -7.93 11.25
N THR A 40 -1.68 -7.30 12.34
CA THR A 40 -3.09 -6.97 12.59
C THR A 40 -3.46 -5.54 12.21
N TYR A 41 -2.46 -4.68 11.94
CA TYR A 41 -2.70 -3.34 11.42
C TYR A 41 -3.25 -3.39 9.99
N ASP A 42 -4.40 -2.76 9.79
CA ASP A 42 -5.27 -2.87 8.62
C ASP A 42 -5.47 -1.53 7.88
N ARG A 43 -4.66 -0.51 8.22
CA ARG A 43 -4.78 0.86 7.71
C ARG A 43 -3.55 1.29 6.92
N TYR A 44 -2.99 0.38 6.12
CA TYR A 44 -1.83 0.72 5.31
C TYR A 44 -2.19 1.61 4.12
N GLU A 45 -1.34 2.59 3.89
CA GLU A 45 -1.29 3.36 2.64
C GLU A 45 -0.11 2.86 1.80
N LEU A 46 -0.42 2.28 0.63
CA LEU A 46 0.57 1.78 -0.31
C LEU A 46 0.82 2.83 -1.39
N ASP A 47 1.87 3.63 -1.21
CA ASP A 47 2.40 4.49 -2.25
C ASP A 47 3.60 3.84 -2.93
N LEU A 48 3.36 3.22 -4.09
CA LEU A 48 4.43 2.58 -4.86
C LEU A 48 5.44 3.58 -5.44
N SER A 49 5.08 4.85 -5.59
CA SER A 49 6.00 5.89 -6.08
C SER A 49 7.02 6.31 -5.03
N SER A 50 6.69 6.14 -3.74
CA SER A 50 7.60 6.40 -2.62
C SER A 50 8.56 5.23 -2.31
N ILE A 51 8.32 4.05 -2.90
CA ILE A 51 9.06 2.83 -2.63
C ILE A 51 10.14 2.62 -3.71
N PRO A 52 11.41 2.38 -3.33
CA PRO A 52 12.43 1.98 -4.30
C PRO A 52 12.03 0.68 -5.03
N GLU A 53 12.17 0.62 -6.35
CA GLU A 53 11.76 -0.55 -7.16
C GLU A 53 12.31 -1.88 -6.61
N SER A 54 13.56 -1.87 -6.13
CA SER A 54 14.23 -3.05 -5.55
C SER A 54 13.55 -3.60 -4.28
N LYS A 55 12.67 -2.83 -3.65
CA LYS A 55 11.94 -3.18 -2.42
C LYS A 55 10.48 -3.55 -2.67
N ILE A 56 9.92 -3.24 -3.85
CA ILE A 56 8.50 -3.52 -4.16
C ILE A 56 8.18 -5.00 -4.01
N LYS A 57 9.01 -5.89 -4.60
CA LYS A 57 8.83 -7.35 -4.47
C LYS A 57 8.83 -7.81 -3.00
N LEU A 58 9.70 -7.23 -2.18
CA LEU A 58 9.77 -7.57 -0.76
C LEU A 58 8.52 -7.11 -0.02
N ILE A 59 8.06 -5.89 -0.25
CA ILE A 59 6.81 -5.38 0.35
C ILE A 59 5.63 -6.24 -0.09
N ALA A 60 5.51 -6.53 -1.38
CA ALA A 60 4.45 -7.40 -1.91
C ALA A 60 4.44 -8.80 -1.31
N SER A 61 5.60 -9.35 -0.93
CA SER A 61 5.68 -10.66 -0.27
C SER A 61 5.27 -10.65 1.22
N ILE A 62 5.20 -9.46 1.83
CA ILE A 62 4.95 -9.29 3.27
C ILE A 62 3.55 -8.74 3.51
N ILE A 63 3.12 -7.76 2.70
CA ILE A 63 1.86 -7.09 2.92
C ILE A 63 0.69 -7.96 2.48
N ARG A 64 -0.36 -7.95 3.31
CA ARG A 64 -1.65 -8.52 2.99
C ARG A 64 -2.50 -7.47 2.29
N PRO A 65 -2.95 -7.69 1.04
CA PRO A 65 -3.79 -6.75 0.32
C PRO A 65 -5.05 -6.32 1.08
N GLU A 66 -5.58 -7.17 1.97
CA GLU A 66 -6.74 -6.88 2.81
C GLU A 66 -6.50 -5.77 3.85
N ASN A 67 -5.23 -5.50 4.17
CA ASN A 67 -4.83 -4.48 5.15
C ASN A 67 -4.53 -3.12 4.51
N ILE A 68 -4.76 -2.98 3.20
CA ILE A 68 -4.48 -1.75 2.43
C ILE A 68 -5.78 -0.98 2.22
N ILE A 69 -5.80 0.28 2.69
CA ILE A 69 -6.95 1.18 2.55
C ILE A 69 -6.75 2.26 1.49
N SER A 70 -5.50 2.58 1.16
CA SER A 70 -5.15 3.60 0.17
C SER A 70 -4.05 3.06 -0.75
N LEU A 71 -4.22 3.24 -2.06
CA LEU A 71 -3.27 2.86 -3.09
C LEU A 71 -2.93 4.07 -3.95
N ILE A 72 -1.65 4.37 -4.10
CA ILE A 72 -1.14 5.47 -4.92
C ILE A 72 -0.19 4.89 -5.98
N LEU A 73 -0.56 5.08 -7.24
CA LEU A 73 0.19 4.66 -8.43
C LEU A 73 0.53 5.91 -9.25
N THR A 74 1.77 6.38 -9.11
CA THR A 74 2.26 7.57 -9.82
C THR A 74 3.42 7.19 -10.74
N GLN A 75 3.22 7.39 -12.04
CA GLN A 75 4.27 7.16 -13.04
C GLN A 75 5.20 8.37 -13.14
N ASN A 76 6.45 8.21 -12.68
CA ASN A 76 7.57 9.07 -13.05
C ASN A 76 8.46 8.26 -14.02
N THR A 77 8.50 8.62 -15.31
CA THR A 77 9.43 8.21 -16.41
C THR A 77 10.50 7.11 -16.13
N SER A 78 10.90 6.16 -16.98
CA SER A 78 10.56 5.67 -18.34
C SER A 78 11.16 4.26 -18.58
N ARG A 79 11.56 3.51 -17.53
CA ARG A 79 12.26 2.21 -17.69
C ARG A 79 11.37 0.98 -17.45
N LYS A 80 10.55 1.01 -16.40
CA LYS A 80 9.41 0.10 -16.18
C LYS A 80 8.26 0.94 -15.66
N THR A 81 7.04 0.67 -16.12
CA THR A 81 5.92 1.42 -15.57
C THR A 81 5.63 0.94 -14.16
N ILE A 82 5.30 1.84 -13.24
CA ILE A 82 4.88 1.47 -11.89
C ILE A 82 3.66 0.56 -11.93
N PHE A 83 2.85 0.69 -12.99
CA PHE A 83 1.73 -0.16 -13.32
C PHE A 83 2.17 -1.59 -13.65
N ASP A 84 3.21 -1.79 -14.45
CA ASP A 84 3.76 -3.13 -14.72
C ASP A 84 4.23 -3.80 -13.43
N LEU A 85 4.94 -3.06 -12.57
CA LEU A 85 5.40 -3.55 -11.27
C LEU A 85 4.23 -3.88 -10.34
N PHE A 86 3.21 -3.04 -10.33
CA PHE A 86 1.99 -3.28 -9.58
C PHE A 86 1.30 -4.56 -10.06
N PHE A 87 1.01 -4.68 -11.35
CA PHE A 87 0.30 -5.83 -11.92
C PHE A 87 1.09 -7.14 -11.88
N LEU A 88 2.42 -7.07 -11.75
CA LEU A 88 3.26 -8.24 -11.52
C LEU A 88 3.04 -8.85 -10.12
N HIS A 89 2.69 -8.01 -9.15
CA HIS A 89 2.66 -8.38 -7.73
C HIS A 89 1.26 -8.38 -7.12
N PHE A 90 0.32 -7.65 -7.70
CA PHE A 90 -0.98 -7.40 -7.11
C PHE A 90 -2.09 -7.42 -8.16
N LYS A 91 -3.29 -7.79 -7.72
CA LYS A 91 -4.53 -7.57 -8.46
C LYS A 91 -5.45 -6.69 -7.64
N ILE A 92 -6.03 -5.64 -8.21
CA ILE A 92 -6.91 -4.72 -7.47
C ILE A 92 -8.06 -5.40 -6.73
N ARG A 93 -8.57 -6.52 -7.25
CA ARG A 93 -9.63 -7.31 -6.58
C ARG A 93 -9.20 -7.91 -5.24
N GLU A 94 -7.89 -8.00 -4.98
CA GLU A 94 -7.33 -8.50 -3.72
C GLU A 94 -7.41 -7.45 -2.60
N PHE A 95 -7.87 -6.22 -2.88
CA PHE A 95 -7.91 -5.12 -1.92
C PHE A 95 -9.36 -4.83 -1.47
N PRO A 96 -10.01 -5.70 -0.68
CA PRO A 96 -11.42 -5.55 -0.29
C PRO A 96 -11.68 -4.33 0.59
N GLN A 97 -10.66 -3.84 1.30
CA GLN A 97 -10.74 -2.66 2.16
C GLN A 97 -10.26 -1.38 1.46
N LEU A 98 -9.97 -1.43 0.16
CA LEU A 98 -9.51 -0.25 -0.57
C LEU A 98 -10.61 0.82 -0.60
N ARG A 99 -10.28 1.99 -0.05
CA ARG A 99 -11.15 3.16 0.04
C ARG A 99 -10.65 4.33 -0.78
N SER A 100 -9.34 4.43 -0.97
CA SER A 100 -8.72 5.50 -1.75
C SER A 100 -7.83 4.93 -2.85
N LEU A 101 -8.00 5.46 -4.06
CA LEU A 101 -7.14 5.15 -5.19
C LEU A 101 -6.70 6.44 -5.88
N THR A 102 -5.39 6.63 -6.00
CA THR A 102 -4.79 7.73 -6.75
C THR A 102 -4.00 7.18 -7.91
N LEU A 103 -4.34 7.62 -9.12
CA LEU A 103 -3.67 7.25 -10.37
C LEU A 103 -3.10 8.51 -11.03
N SER A 104 -1.82 8.49 -11.37
CA SER A 104 -1.17 9.58 -12.10
C SER A 104 -0.28 9.04 -13.21
N GLY A 105 -0.43 9.60 -14.42
CA GLY A 105 0.29 9.12 -15.61
C GLY A 105 -0.11 7.71 -16.05
N VAL A 106 -1.37 7.34 -15.85
CA VAL A 106 -1.92 6.03 -16.22
C VAL A 106 -2.24 5.97 -17.72
N THR A 107 -1.86 4.88 -18.39
CA THR A 107 -2.24 4.67 -19.80
C THR A 107 -3.72 4.28 -19.92
N ALA A 108 -4.33 4.48 -21.08
CA ALA A 108 -5.72 4.05 -21.31
C ALA A 108 -5.92 2.54 -21.09
N ASN A 109 -4.91 1.72 -21.43
CA ASN A 109 -4.95 0.28 -21.24
C ASN A 109 -4.91 -0.10 -19.76
N ASP A 110 -3.97 0.48 -19.00
CA ASP A 110 -3.87 0.22 -17.55
C ASP A 110 -5.08 0.74 -16.80
N PHE A 111 -5.59 1.91 -17.17
CA PHE A 111 -6.80 2.46 -16.60
C PHE A 111 -8.00 1.51 -16.78
N ASN A 112 -8.20 0.96 -17.97
CA ASN A 112 -9.28 0.00 -18.23
C ASN A 112 -9.13 -1.29 -17.40
N ARG A 113 -7.89 -1.80 -17.24
CA ARG A 113 -7.61 -2.96 -16.37
C ARG A 113 -7.96 -2.67 -14.92
N ILE A 114 -7.64 -1.47 -14.45
CA ILE A 114 -7.97 -1.02 -13.10
C ILE A 114 -9.49 -0.90 -12.94
N LEU A 115 -10.16 -0.18 -13.85
CA LEU A 115 -11.59 0.11 -13.78
C LEU A 115 -12.46 -1.15 -13.68
N GLN A 116 -12.13 -2.20 -14.46
CA GLN A 116 -12.82 -3.49 -14.40
C GLN A 116 -12.70 -4.20 -13.04
N ALA A 117 -11.68 -3.87 -12.25
CA ALA A 117 -11.49 -4.40 -10.91
C ALA A 117 -12.10 -3.51 -9.82
N LEU A 118 -12.26 -2.20 -10.06
CA LEU A 118 -12.83 -1.26 -9.09
C LEU A 118 -14.29 -1.51 -8.76
N ALA A 119 -15.06 -2.14 -9.66
CA ALA A 119 -16.45 -2.52 -9.39
C ALA A 119 -16.61 -3.43 -8.15
N ALA A 120 -15.54 -4.13 -7.75
CA ALA A 120 -15.53 -4.97 -6.55
C ALA A 120 -15.04 -4.23 -5.29
N CYS A 121 -14.49 -3.02 -5.42
CA CYS A 121 -13.92 -2.25 -4.32
C CYS A 121 -14.95 -1.30 -3.69
N ARG A 122 -14.74 -0.96 -2.41
CA ARG A 122 -15.57 0.02 -1.68
C ARG A 122 -14.90 1.40 -1.66
N LEU A 123 -14.53 1.88 -2.83
CA LEU A 123 -13.86 3.18 -2.95
C LEU A 123 -14.76 4.31 -2.47
N SER A 124 -14.24 5.11 -1.55
CA SER A 124 -14.80 6.41 -1.15
C SER A 124 -14.10 7.58 -1.85
N SER A 125 -12.89 7.35 -2.37
CA SER A 125 -12.08 8.37 -3.06
C SER A 125 -11.40 7.77 -4.28
N LEU A 126 -11.48 8.48 -5.40
CA LEU A 126 -10.77 8.18 -6.64
C LEU A 126 -10.20 9.49 -7.19
N SER A 127 -8.88 9.55 -7.34
CA SER A 127 -8.16 10.68 -7.92
C SER A 127 -7.41 10.24 -9.17
N ILE A 128 -7.66 10.93 -10.28
CA ILE A 128 -7.02 10.64 -11.57
C ILE A 128 -6.36 11.92 -12.06
N HIS A 129 -5.04 11.88 -12.22
CA HIS A 129 -4.24 12.97 -12.76
C HIS A 129 -3.80 12.59 -14.18
N ILE A 130 -4.44 13.24 -15.16
CA ILE A 130 -4.11 13.11 -16.58
C ILE A 130 -3.02 14.14 -16.88
N CYS A 131 -1.87 13.66 -17.32
CA CYS A 131 -0.76 14.50 -17.80
C CYS A 131 -0.88 14.72 -19.32
#